data_AF-A0A7J4SZ74-F1
#
_entry.id   AF-A0A7J4SZ74-F1
#
_cell.length_a   1.000
_cell.length_b   1.000
_cell.length_c   1.000
_cell.angle_alpha   90.00
_cell.angle_beta   90.00
_cell.angle_gamma   90.00
#
_symmetry.space_group_name_H-M   'P 1'
#
loop_
_entity.id
_entity.type
_entity.pdbx_description
1 polymer ?
#
loop_
_entity_poly.entity_id
_entity_poly.type
_entity_poly.pdbx_seq_one_letter_code
_entity_poly.pdbx_strand_id
1 'polypeptide(L)'
;MGLTSEDVLGWTRVGVLLLVMGWAAWMDNKERRVPNEHWMVWVKPALFIWVLDLMTQDADWSIYLTASAVVAYASTAIIGRPTFSDVLAGSKIDIIVSFWYLISLGGIIGGAMKYGDVSPIDVLIGDSTGNASLWWSTLSGLLTILIIDLAWRFRLIHGGADAKALMLVAILIPNWNTMPLISDNTL
;
A
#
# COMPACT_ATOMS: atom_id res chain seq x y z
N MET A 1 -13.43 -7.40 -28.25
CA MET A 1 -13.36 -6.64 -26.99
C MET A 1 -11.92 -6.21 -26.79
N GLY A 2 -11.65 -4.91 -26.65
CA GLY A 2 -10.30 -4.42 -26.35
C GLY A 2 -10.02 -4.55 -24.85
N LEU A 3 -8.78 -4.84 -24.48
CA LEU A 3 -8.34 -4.81 -23.08
C LEU A 3 -8.50 -3.39 -22.53
N THR A 4 -9.15 -3.23 -21.38
CA THR A 4 -9.24 -1.94 -20.70
C THR A 4 -7.95 -1.64 -19.93
N SER A 5 -7.70 -0.38 -19.59
CA SER A 5 -6.55 0.00 -18.75
C SER A 5 -6.61 -0.66 -17.38
N GLU A 6 -7.81 -0.82 -16.82
CA GLU A 6 -8.07 -1.48 -15.53
C GLU A 6 -7.69 -2.96 -15.60
N ASP A 7 -8.07 -3.66 -16.69
CA ASP A 7 -7.69 -5.07 -16.91
C ASP A 7 -6.17 -5.22 -16.96
N VAL A 8 -5.48 -4.34 -17.70
CA VAL A 8 -4.03 -4.39 -17.85
C VAL A 8 -3.35 -4.15 -16.50
N LEU A 9 -3.80 -3.15 -15.73
CA LEU A 9 -3.26 -2.87 -14.41
C LEU A 9 -3.52 -4.02 -13.43
N GLY A 10 -4.74 -4.57 -13.43
CA GLY A 10 -5.12 -5.71 -12.60
C GLY A 10 -4.25 -6.94 -12.85
N TRP A 11 -4.12 -7.35 -14.12
CA TRP A 11 -3.26 -8.50 -14.47
C TRP A 11 -1.78 -8.23 -14.21
N THR A 12 -1.32 -6.99 -14.37
CA THR A 12 0.05 -6.60 -14.03
C THR A 12 0.31 -6.75 -12.52
N ARG A 13 -0.64 -6.36 -11.66
CA ARG A 13 -0.54 -6.58 -10.20
C ARG A 13 -0.39 -8.05 -9.86
N VAL A 14 -1.23 -8.90 -10.46
CA VAL A 14 -1.16 -10.35 -10.26
C VAL A 14 0.20 -10.89 -10.68
N GLY A 15 0.70 -10.49 -11.85
CA GLY A 15 2.02 -10.88 -12.34
C GLY A 15 3.15 -10.47 -11.40
N VAL A 16 3.15 -9.20 -10.97
CA VAL A 16 4.14 -8.67 -10.01
C VAL A 16 4.07 -9.41 -8.68
N LEU A 17 2.86 -9.65 -8.16
CA LEU A 17 2.61 -10.36 -6.90
C LEU A 17 3.14 -11.81 -6.96
N LEU A 18 2.84 -12.52 -8.06
CA LEU A 18 3.34 -13.89 -8.26
C LEU A 18 4.87 -13.94 -8.33
N LEU A 19 5.49 -12.97 -9.02
CA LEU A 19 6.94 -12.91 -9.13
C LEU A 19 7.62 -12.57 -7.80
N VAL A 20 7.14 -11.55 -7.08
CA VAL A 20 7.73 -11.16 -5.80
C VAL A 20 7.56 -12.26 -4.74
N MET A 21 6.38 -12.87 -4.66
CA MET A 21 6.09 -13.92 -3.68
C MET A 21 6.76 -15.23 -4.07
N GLY A 22 6.77 -15.59 -5.34
CA GLY A 22 7.46 -16.78 -5.84
C GLY A 22 8.96 -16.72 -5.57
N TRP A 23 9.59 -15.57 -5.81
CA TRP A 23 11.01 -15.37 -5.47
C TRP A 23 11.23 -15.35 -3.95
N ALA A 24 10.37 -14.68 -3.18
CA ALA A 24 10.44 -14.71 -1.72
C ALA A 24 10.37 -16.15 -1.19
N ALA A 25 9.44 -16.96 -1.68
CA ALA A 25 9.29 -18.36 -1.30
C ALA A 25 10.51 -19.20 -1.70
N TRP A 26 11.09 -18.95 -2.87
CA TRP A 26 12.31 -19.63 -3.30
C TRP A 26 13.52 -19.29 -2.40
N MET A 27 13.72 -18.02 -2.05
CA MET A 27 14.78 -17.60 -1.12
C MET A 27 14.54 -18.15 0.28
N ASP A 28 13.30 -18.15 0.76
CA ASP A 28 12.98 -18.70 2.07
C ASP A 28 13.26 -20.21 2.13
N ASN A 29 12.92 -20.95 1.07
CA ASN A 29 13.24 -22.37 0.98
C ASN A 29 14.76 -22.64 0.94
N LYS A 30 15.54 -21.78 0.28
CA LYS A 30 16.99 -21.98 0.09
C LYS A 30 17.83 -21.47 1.27
N GLU A 31 17.50 -20.30 1.81
CA GLU A 31 18.32 -19.55 2.76
C GLU A 31 17.61 -19.33 4.12
N ARG A 32 16.35 -19.76 4.26
CA ARG A 32 15.49 -19.57 5.46
C ARG A 32 15.34 -18.11 5.88
N ARG A 33 15.54 -17.19 4.93
CA ARG A 33 15.44 -15.75 5.14
C ARG A 33 15.17 -15.06 3.82
N VAL A 34 14.42 -13.97 3.89
CA VAL A 34 14.20 -13.05 2.76
C VAL A 34 14.82 -11.69 3.11
N PRO A 35 15.87 -11.25 2.38
CA PRO A 35 16.59 -10.02 2.68
C PRO A 35 15.74 -8.76 2.42
N ASN A 36 16.09 -7.64 3.07
CA ASN A 36 15.38 -6.36 2.93
C ASN A 36 15.47 -5.81 1.50
N GLU A 37 16.57 -6.09 0.83
CA GLU A 37 16.87 -5.69 -0.55
C GLU A 37 15.81 -6.23 -1.52
N HIS A 38 15.31 -7.45 -1.29
CA HIS A 38 14.23 -8.03 -2.08
C HIS A 38 12.98 -7.14 -2.04
N TRP A 39 12.54 -6.81 -0.83
CA TRP A 39 11.37 -5.95 -0.63
C TRP A 39 11.59 -4.55 -1.23
N MET A 40 12.79 -3.97 -1.06
CA MET A 40 13.13 -2.68 -1.67
C MET A 40 13.08 -2.67 -3.20
N VAL A 41 13.44 -3.78 -3.86
CA VAL A 41 13.35 -3.90 -5.31
C VAL A 41 11.89 -3.95 -5.76
N TRP A 42 11.07 -4.75 -5.08
CA TRP A 42 9.69 -5.03 -5.49
C TRP A 42 8.67 -3.98 -5.07
N VAL A 43 8.98 -3.15 -4.06
CA VAL A 43 8.18 -1.96 -3.77
C VAL A 43 8.15 -1.00 -4.98
N LYS A 44 9.23 -0.89 -5.77
CA LYS A 44 9.29 0.02 -6.92
C LYS A 44 8.19 -0.24 -7.97
N PRO A 45 8.06 -1.45 -8.56
CA PRO A 45 6.97 -1.74 -9.48
C PRO A 45 5.59 -1.67 -8.79
N ALA A 46 5.47 -2.05 -7.51
CA ALA A 46 4.21 -1.93 -6.78
C ALA A 46 3.72 -0.48 -6.69
N LEU A 47 4.60 0.44 -6.29
CA LEU A 47 4.29 1.87 -6.23
C LEU A 47 4.02 2.45 -7.61
N PHE A 48 4.78 2.06 -8.62
CA PHE A 48 4.56 2.52 -9.99
C PHE A 48 3.15 2.14 -10.48
N ILE A 49 2.74 0.89 -10.28
CA ILE A 49 1.40 0.42 -10.66
C ILE A 49 0.32 1.14 -9.86
N TRP A 50 0.52 1.36 -8.57
CA TRP A 50 -0.47 2.06 -7.75
C TRP A 50 -0.62 3.53 -8.15
N VAL A 51 0.47 4.20 -8.51
CA VAL A 51 0.41 5.57 -9.05
C VAL A 51 -0.33 5.59 -10.37
N LEU A 52 -0.05 4.66 -11.29
CA LEU A 52 -0.81 4.58 -12.55
C LEU A 52 -2.30 4.36 -12.32
N ASP A 53 -2.67 3.53 -11.35
CA ASP A 53 -4.06 3.27 -10.98
C ASP A 53 -4.76 4.51 -10.41
N LEU A 54 -4.07 5.28 -9.56
CA LEU A 54 -4.60 6.56 -9.07
C LEU A 54 -4.72 7.59 -10.20
N MET A 55 -3.83 7.55 -11.19
CA MET A 55 -3.91 8.42 -12.37
C MET A 55 -5.08 8.04 -13.28
N THR A 56 -5.34 6.75 -13.50
CA THR A 56 -6.49 6.30 -14.32
C THR A 56 -7.83 6.61 -13.68
N GLN A 57 -7.86 6.78 -12.35
CA GLN A 57 -9.06 7.10 -11.58
C GLN A 57 -9.19 8.61 -11.27
N ASP A 58 -8.38 9.47 -11.92
CA ASP A 58 -8.39 10.93 -11.74
C ASP A 58 -8.32 11.37 -10.27
N ALA A 59 -7.47 10.69 -9.49
CA ALA A 59 -7.37 10.89 -8.05
C ALA A 59 -6.93 12.33 -7.70
N ASP A 60 -7.56 12.90 -6.67
CA ASP A 60 -7.18 14.19 -6.12
C ASP A 60 -5.84 14.15 -5.36
N TRP A 61 -5.21 15.32 -5.20
CA TRP A 61 -3.95 15.48 -4.48
C TRP A 61 -3.96 14.88 -3.06
N SER A 62 -5.10 14.97 -2.35
CA SER A 62 -5.25 14.44 -1.00
C SER A 62 -5.18 12.91 -0.97
N ILE A 63 -5.63 12.24 -2.04
CA ILE A 63 -5.54 10.79 -2.19
C ILE A 63 -4.09 10.38 -2.41
N TYR A 64 -3.35 11.07 -3.29
CA TYR A 64 -1.91 10.81 -3.46
C TYR A 64 -1.11 10.96 -2.16
N LEU A 65 -1.39 12.02 -1.37
CA LEU A 65 -0.73 12.20 -0.08
C LEU A 65 -1.17 11.17 0.97
N THR A 66 -2.42 10.69 0.91
CA THR A 66 -2.90 9.59 1.77
C THR A 66 -2.24 8.27 1.38
N ALA A 67 -2.12 7.96 0.09
CA ALA A 67 -1.39 6.80 -0.41
C ALA A 67 0.09 6.88 -0.01
N SER A 68 0.69 8.07 -0.10
CA SER A 68 2.02 8.35 0.44
C SER A 68 2.12 8.00 1.93
N ALA A 69 1.09 8.25 2.74
CA ALA A 69 1.07 7.85 4.16
C ALA A 69 1.15 6.33 4.34
N VAL A 70 0.42 5.58 3.51
CA VAL A 70 0.45 4.11 3.50
C VAL A 70 1.87 3.61 3.26
N VAL A 71 2.52 4.14 2.21
CA VAL A 71 3.89 3.77 1.84
C VAL A 71 4.89 4.19 2.91
N ALA A 72 4.73 5.40 3.45
CA ALA A 72 5.61 5.92 4.49
C ALA A 72 5.56 5.03 5.74
N TYR A 73 4.36 4.65 6.17
CA TYR A 73 4.20 3.75 7.31
C TYR A 73 4.75 2.35 7.02
N ALA A 74 4.47 1.77 5.86
CA ALA A 74 4.99 0.47 5.45
C ALA A 74 6.53 0.45 5.36
N SER A 75 7.14 1.57 4.97
CA SER A 75 8.60 1.69 4.85
C SER A 75 9.33 1.44 6.18
N THR A 76 8.65 1.63 7.32
CA THR A 76 9.21 1.36 8.65
C THR A 76 9.64 -0.10 8.84
N ALA A 77 8.98 -1.03 8.16
CA ALA A 77 9.32 -2.44 8.22
C ALA A 77 10.64 -2.75 7.49
N ILE A 78 11.02 -1.95 6.49
CA ILE A 78 12.18 -2.18 5.62
C ILE A 78 13.36 -1.30 6.04
N ILE A 79 13.14 0.02 6.18
CA ILE A 79 14.17 1.03 6.46
C ILE A 79 14.41 1.18 7.97
N GLY A 80 13.39 0.88 8.78
CA GLY A 80 13.40 1.15 10.22
C GLY A 80 12.57 2.40 10.56
N ARG A 81 12.40 2.63 11.87
CA ARG A 81 11.63 3.78 12.38
C ARG A 81 12.58 4.94 12.69
N PRO A 82 12.28 6.16 12.25
CA PRO A 82 13.04 7.32 12.68
C PRO A 82 12.88 7.49 14.20
N THR A 83 13.99 7.69 14.90
CA THR A 83 13.98 7.96 16.34
C THR A 83 14.19 9.44 16.61
N PHE A 84 13.57 9.97 17.67
CA PHE A 84 13.74 11.38 18.05
C PHE A 84 15.20 11.72 18.35
N SER A 85 15.96 10.79 18.93
CA SER A 85 17.39 10.98 19.20
C SER A 85 18.21 11.11 17.92
N ASP A 86 17.93 10.28 16.90
CA ASP A 86 18.71 10.29 15.66
C ASP A 86 18.37 11.50 14.78
N VAL A 87 17.11 11.94 14.80
CA VAL A 87 16.68 13.20 14.16
C VAL A 87 17.40 14.39 14.80
N LEU A 88 17.47 14.44 16.14
CA LEU A 88 18.16 15.52 16.85
C LEU A 88 19.68 15.47 16.63
N ALA A 89 20.25 14.28 16.44
CA ALA A 89 21.65 14.07 16.11
C ALA A 89 21.98 14.41 14.63
N GLY A 90 20.99 14.76 13.82
CA GLY A 90 21.21 15.19 12.43
C GLY A 90 21.25 14.06 11.40
N SER A 91 20.70 12.87 11.71
CA SER A 91 20.57 11.77 10.76
C SER A 91 19.73 12.20 9.55
N LYS A 92 20.36 12.27 8.37
CA LYS A 92 19.70 12.72 7.14
C LYS A 92 18.50 11.84 6.78
N ILE A 93 18.62 10.53 6.99
CA ILE A 93 17.57 9.56 6.65
C ILE A 93 16.36 9.79 7.56
N ASP A 94 16.57 9.93 8.87
CA ASP A 94 15.47 10.07 9.83
C ASP A 94 14.75 11.41 9.69
N ILE A 95 15.48 12.47 9.34
CA ILE A 95 14.90 13.78 9.00
C ILE A 95 14.00 13.67 7.77
N ILE A 96 14.48 13.04 6.69
CA ILE A 96 13.71 12.88 5.44
C ILE A 96 12.44 12.07 5.70
N VAL A 97 12.56 10.94 6.40
CA VAL A 97 11.39 10.07 6.69
C VAL A 97 10.39 10.77 7.61
N SER A 98 10.88 11.52 8.61
CA SER A 98 10.01 12.29 9.51
C SER A 98 9.27 13.41 8.78
N PHE A 99 9.95 14.12 7.87
CA PHE A 99 9.31 15.13 7.03
C PHE A 99 8.29 14.51 6.07
N TRP A 100 8.59 13.32 5.53
CA TRP A 100 7.66 12.56 4.70
C TRP A 100 6.38 12.16 5.46
N TYR A 101 6.49 11.80 6.74
CA TYR A 101 5.31 11.56 7.60
C TYR A 101 4.46 12.80 7.79
N LEU A 102 5.07 13.96 8.03
CA LEU A 102 4.33 15.22 8.20
C LEU A 102 3.56 15.61 6.93
N ILE A 103 4.20 15.50 5.77
CA ILE A 103 3.53 15.75 4.47
C ILE A 103 2.35 14.80 4.28
N SER A 104 2.56 13.51 4.54
CA SER A 104 1.56 12.48 4.33
C SER A 104 0.36 12.64 5.29
N LEU A 105 0.61 13.09 6.52
CA LEU A 105 -0.44 13.44 7.48
C LEU A 105 -1.34 14.58 6.95
N GLY A 106 -0.75 15.55 6.25
CA GLY A 106 -1.51 16.60 5.56
C GLY A 106 -2.50 16.05 4.53
N GLY A 107 -2.15 14.94 3.85
CA GLY A 107 -3.06 14.23 2.94
C GLY A 107 -4.26 13.62 3.62
N ILE A 108 -4.04 12.96 4.77
CA ILE A 108 -5.12 12.36 5.56
C ILE A 108 -6.06 13.45 6.08
N ILE A 109 -5.52 14.53 6.65
CA ILE A 109 -6.32 15.64 7.17
C ILE A 109 -7.09 16.32 6.03
N GLY A 110 -6.42 16.63 4.92
CA GLY A 110 -7.06 17.26 3.75
C GLY A 110 -8.14 16.38 3.12
N GLY A 111 -7.92 15.07 3.05
CA GLY A 111 -8.92 14.13 2.59
C GLY A 111 -10.10 13.98 3.54
N ALA A 112 -9.84 13.94 4.86
CA ALA A 112 -10.90 13.91 5.87
C ALA A 112 -11.78 15.18 5.82
N MET A 113 -11.18 16.35 5.59
CA MET A 113 -11.94 17.60 5.41
C MET A 113 -12.78 17.63 4.13
N LYS A 114 -12.39 16.89 3.09
CA LYS A 114 -13.10 16.87 1.79
C LYS A 114 -14.14 15.76 1.68
N TYR A 115 -13.84 14.58 2.21
CA TYR A 115 -14.61 13.36 2.00
C TYR A 115 -15.15 12.75 3.30
N GLY A 116 -14.90 13.39 4.45
CA GLY A 116 -15.33 12.89 5.76
C GLY A 116 -16.85 12.88 5.99
N ASP A 117 -17.61 13.61 5.17
CA ASP A 117 -19.08 13.59 5.21
C ASP A 117 -19.66 12.26 4.69
N VAL A 118 -18.89 11.50 3.90
CA VAL A 118 -19.29 10.19 3.40
C VAL A 118 -18.95 9.13 4.45
N SER A 119 -19.93 8.29 4.81
CA SER A 119 -19.71 7.19 5.75
C SER A 119 -18.88 6.07 5.10
N PRO A 120 -17.96 5.42 5.84
CA PRO A 120 -17.26 4.21 5.37
C PRO A 120 -18.21 3.08 4.98
N ILE A 121 -19.38 3.01 5.61
CA ILE A 121 -20.38 1.97 5.35
C ILE A 121 -20.99 2.16 3.96
N ASP A 122 -21.25 3.41 3.57
CA ASP A 122 -21.81 3.74 2.26
C ASP A 122 -20.82 3.38 1.14
N VAL A 123 -19.52 3.56 1.40
CA VAL A 123 -18.45 3.10 0.50
C VAL A 123 -18.42 1.57 0.39
N LEU A 124 -18.59 0.85 1.50
CA LEU A 124 -18.55 -0.61 1.53
C LEU A 124 -19.75 -1.25 0.80
N ILE A 125 -20.92 -0.62 0.88
CA ILE A 125 -22.15 -1.09 0.22
C ILE A 125 -22.18 -0.68 -1.27
N GLY A 126 -21.30 0.25 -1.69
CA GLY A 126 -21.21 0.72 -3.07
C GLY A 126 -22.11 1.91 -3.39
N ASP A 127 -22.69 2.55 -2.38
CA ASP A 127 -23.56 3.73 -2.53
C ASP A 127 -22.75 5.01 -2.79
N SER A 128 -21.45 5.01 -2.50
CA SER A 128 -20.53 6.11 -2.81
C SER A 128 -19.56 5.74 -3.93
N THR A 129 -19.42 6.62 -4.92
CA THR A 129 -18.50 6.48 -6.07
C THR A 129 -17.53 7.66 -6.18
N GLY A 130 -16.49 7.51 -7.00
CA GLY A 130 -15.48 8.56 -7.26
C GLY A 130 -14.52 8.79 -6.08
N ASN A 131 -13.98 10.01 -5.99
CA ASN A 131 -12.82 10.32 -5.14
C ASN A 131 -13.04 10.10 -3.64
N ALA A 132 -14.28 10.19 -3.14
CA ALA A 132 -14.58 9.86 -1.76
C ALA A 132 -14.37 8.36 -1.48
N SER A 133 -14.87 7.48 -2.37
CA SER A 133 -14.69 6.04 -2.29
C SER A 133 -13.21 5.63 -2.40
N LEU A 134 -12.47 6.29 -3.30
CA LEU A 134 -11.03 6.07 -3.47
C LEU A 134 -10.23 6.49 -2.24
N TRP A 135 -10.57 7.64 -1.65
CA TRP A 135 -9.91 8.10 -0.43
C TRP A 135 -10.15 7.14 0.74
N TRP A 136 -11.40 6.72 0.97
CA TRP A 136 -11.74 5.74 2.00
C TRP A 136 -11.07 4.38 1.76
N SER A 137 -11.00 3.93 0.50
CA SER A 137 -10.28 2.70 0.13
C SER A 137 -8.79 2.81 0.42
N THR A 138 -8.17 3.95 0.09
CA THR A 138 -6.75 4.22 0.38
C THR A 138 -6.49 4.28 1.89
N LEU A 139 -7.40 4.89 2.65
CA LEU A 139 -7.34 4.95 4.10
C LEU A 139 -7.51 3.57 4.75
N SER A 140 -8.38 2.73 4.19
CA SER A 140 -8.51 1.32 4.59
C SER A 140 -7.18 0.58 4.40
N GLY A 141 -6.48 0.80 3.27
CA GLY A 141 -5.13 0.28 3.06
C GLY A 141 -4.14 0.70 4.16
N LEU A 142 -4.20 1.96 4.63
CA LEU A 142 -3.39 2.41 5.78
C LEU A 142 -3.72 1.62 7.04
N LEU A 143 -5.01 1.45 7.34
CA LEU A 143 -5.49 0.69 8.49
C LEU A 143 -5.03 -0.77 8.42
N THR A 144 -5.09 -1.39 7.24
CA THR A 144 -4.60 -2.76 7.01
C THR A 144 -3.11 -2.89 7.34
N ILE A 145 -2.27 -1.99 6.84
CA ILE A 145 -0.83 -2.01 7.15
C ILE A 145 -0.58 -1.80 8.64
N LEU A 146 -1.35 -0.91 9.29
CA LEU A 146 -1.26 -0.69 10.73
C LEU A 146 -1.60 -1.97 11.51
N ILE A 147 -2.68 -2.68 11.14
CA ILE A 147 -3.07 -3.95 11.75
C ILE A 147 -1.98 -5.00 11.56
N ILE A 148 -1.38 -5.10 10.37
CA ILE A 148 -0.28 -6.03 10.10
C ILE A 148 0.95 -5.70 10.96
N ASP A 149 1.35 -4.44 11.06
CA ASP A 149 2.48 -4.01 11.91
C ASP A 149 2.20 -4.30 13.39
N LEU A 150 0.98 -4.05 13.88
CA LEU A 150 0.59 -4.39 15.25
C LEU A 150 0.62 -5.90 15.49
N ALA A 151 0.07 -6.69 14.57
CA ALA A 151 0.09 -8.15 14.67
C ALA A 151 1.52 -8.70 14.71
N TRP A 152 2.44 -8.10 13.95
CA TRP A 152 3.86 -8.42 14.02
C TRP A 152 4.49 -8.02 15.37
N ARG A 153 4.19 -6.83 15.89
CA ARG A 153 4.69 -6.36 17.19
C ARG A 153 4.21 -7.19 18.38
N PHE A 154 2.95 -7.62 18.33
CA PHE A 154 2.37 -8.50 19.33
C PHE A 154 2.76 -9.97 19.13
N ARG A 155 3.66 -10.26 18.19
CA ARG A 155 4.14 -11.61 17.86
C ARG A 155 3.03 -12.58 17.44
N LEU A 156 1.93 -12.05 16.92
CA LEU A 156 0.91 -12.87 16.23
C LEU A 156 1.47 -13.34 14.89
N ILE A 157 2.18 -12.46 14.18
CA ILE A 157 3.00 -12.78 13.01
C ILE A 157 4.44 -12.99 13.48
N HIS A 158 4.96 -14.20 13.31
CA HIS A 158 6.29 -14.57 13.83
C HIS A 158 7.42 -14.15 12.88
N GLY A 159 7.18 -14.12 11.57
CA GLY A 159 8.16 -13.78 10.56
C GLY A 159 8.12 -12.31 10.15
N GLY A 160 9.26 -11.62 10.22
CA GLY A 160 9.39 -10.27 9.66
C GLY A 160 9.28 -10.25 8.13
N ALA A 161 9.60 -11.36 7.46
CA ALA A 161 9.37 -11.54 6.02
C ALA A 161 7.87 -11.61 5.70
N ASP A 162 7.09 -12.34 6.51
CA ASP A 162 5.63 -12.48 6.33
C ASP A 162 4.93 -11.14 6.50
N ALA A 163 5.31 -10.36 7.52
CA ALA A 163 4.78 -9.02 7.73
C ALA A 163 5.02 -8.12 6.51
N LYS A 164 6.24 -8.12 5.97
CA LYS A 164 6.59 -7.35 4.75
C LYS A 164 5.84 -7.84 3.53
N ALA A 165 5.66 -9.15 3.40
CA ALA A 165 4.87 -9.75 2.33
C ALA A 165 3.44 -9.20 2.37
N LEU A 166 2.77 -9.29 3.51
CA LEU A 166 1.40 -8.82 3.69
C LEU A 166 1.27 -7.31 3.47
N MET A 167 2.24 -6.51 3.93
CA MET A 167 2.25 -5.06 3.65
C MET A 167 2.39 -4.77 2.16
N LEU A 168 3.24 -5.51 1.44
CA LEU A 168 3.38 -5.37 -0.01
C LEU A 168 2.10 -5.80 -0.75
N VAL A 169 1.42 -6.87 -0.29
CA VAL A 169 0.11 -7.27 -0.83
C VAL A 169 -0.90 -6.16 -0.65
N ALA A 170 -0.97 -5.54 0.53
CA ALA A 170 -1.89 -4.43 0.79
C ALA A 170 -1.63 -3.20 -0.10
N ILE A 171 -0.37 -2.98 -0.50
CA ILE A 171 0.01 -1.91 -1.45
C ILE A 171 -0.39 -2.29 -2.89
N LEU A 172 -0.16 -3.53 -3.30
CA LEU A 172 -0.47 -4.01 -4.66
C LEU A 172 -1.97 -4.20 -4.90
N ILE A 173 -2.71 -4.60 -3.87
CA ILE A 173 -4.13 -4.92 -3.91
C ILE A 173 -4.81 -4.13 -2.76
N PRO A 174 -4.99 -2.81 -2.93
CA PRO A 174 -5.58 -1.94 -1.90
C PRO A 174 -7.09 -2.18 -1.74
N ASN A 175 -7.76 -2.68 -2.78
CA ASN A 175 -9.18 -3.07 -2.74
C ASN A 175 -9.43 -4.28 -3.65
N TRP A 176 -10.57 -4.95 -3.45
CA TRP A 176 -10.91 -6.16 -4.23
C TRP A 176 -11.27 -5.86 -5.69
N ASN A 177 -11.76 -4.65 -5.98
CA ASN A 177 -12.10 -4.23 -7.34
C ASN A 177 -10.87 -4.14 -8.24
N THR A 178 -9.67 -4.03 -7.67
CA THR A 178 -8.42 -4.01 -8.45
C THR A 178 -7.95 -5.38 -8.92
N MET A 179 -8.61 -6.45 -8.47
CA MET A 179 -8.32 -7.80 -8.94
C MET A 179 -9.04 -8.03 -10.27
N PRO A 180 -8.34 -8.45 -11.34
CA PRO A 180 -8.98 -8.72 -12.61
C PRO A 180 -9.93 -9.91 -12.46
N LEU A 181 -11.21 -9.72 -12.76
CA LEU A 181 -12.18 -10.80 -12.81
C LEU A 181 -12.10 -11.48 -14.18
N ILE A 182 -12.04 -12.81 -14.20
CA ILE A 182 -12.06 -13.61 -15.45
C ILE A 182 -13.48 -13.63 -16.07
N SER A 183 -14.48 -13.13 -15.35
CA SER A 183 -15.90 -13.39 -15.60
C SER A 183 -16.67 -12.11 -15.89
N ASP A 184 -16.67 -11.70 -17.15
CA ASP A 184 -17.81 -10.99 -17.76
C ASP A 184 -18.47 -11.81 -18.88
N ASN A 185 -18.03 -13.05 -19.15
CA ASN A 185 -18.47 -13.83 -20.32
C ASN A 185 -18.58 -15.36 -20.14
N THR A 186 -18.89 -15.87 -18.94
CA THR A 186 -19.19 -17.32 -18.77
C THR A 186 -20.52 -17.62 -18.10
N LEU A 187 -21.57 -16.84 -18.37
CA LEU A 187 -22.98 -17.24 -18.25
C LEU A 187 -23.81 -16.55 -19.34
#